data_AF-A0A1V9URX4-F1
#
_entry.id   AF-A0A1V9URX4-F1
#
_cell.length_a   1.000
_cell.length_b   1.000
_cell.length_c   1.000
_cell.angle_alpha   90.00
_cell.angle_beta   90.00
_cell.angle_gamma   90.00
#
_symmetry.space_group_name_H-M   'P 1'
#
loop_
_entity.id
_entity.type
_entity.pdbx_description
1 polymer ?
#
loop_
_entity_poly.entity_id
_entity_poly.type
_entity_poly.pdbx_seq_one_letter_code
_entity_poly.pdbx_strand_id
1 'polypeptide(L)'
;MIKPPPRPVPPCDLFRQSADNRFWQDPARYLALHTPLDEHGRYLPYDQLRHRWPPELDPRICWSLVKSARSAQQSTILIAKGPTFRCTYLLTPLAQRAITCVDRHTTMAALEHISSHIGENAHFHYLLNDLIEDEAISSSQLEGAATTTKVAKDMLKRNRQPRTPDERMIIGNFRLMQFAWEKRTEPLSVELIAELHAVGVGGIDDSKYSPGIFRLNDDVVVQDGDGNTVHVPPPAVGLKDRLQRLADWINTPHHDLEHADYLHPLIKAIGLHFAVGYEHPFRDGNGRVARALFYWHLFRHGFSAFRYIAISVLLRNAPIKYGRSYLHSEMDEMDLTYFIDYQCSIVLRAVSDFLTTYKQTVSDALSFDRWLEQSTMFEKLTDKQKAIFQVALNGIDKEFTAVNVKENLECSYNTASAALNGLAAQGAFEKNKVGREWVFTLRDRLTLRQMFHEQ
;
A
#
# COMPACT_ATOMS: atom_id res chain seq x y z
N MET A 1 10.27 -24.15 5.79
CA MET A 1 11.47 -23.45 5.27
C MET A 1 11.38 -23.35 3.76
N ILE A 2 11.70 -22.17 3.20
CA ILE A 2 11.85 -21.97 1.75
C ILE A 2 13.09 -22.75 1.30
N LYS A 3 13.01 -23.47 0.17
CA LYS A 3 14.18 -24.18 -0.37
C LYS A 3 14.91 -23.25 -1.36
N PRO A 4 16.20 -22.93 -1.16
CA PRO A 4 16.93 -22.09 -2.09
C PRO A 4 17.10 -22.79 -3.45
N PRO A 5 17.19 -22.02 -4.54
CA PRO A 5 17.53 -22.57 -5.84
C PRO A 5 18.90 -23.26 -5.83
N PRO A 6 19.08 -24.37 -6.57
CA PRO A 6 20.40 -24.93 -6.79
C PRO A 6 21.23 -23.97 -7.63
N ARG A 7 22.56 -24.00 -7.46
CA ARG A 7 23.47 -23.27 -8.34
C ARG A 7 23.21 -23.69 -9.79
N PRO A 8 22.95 -22.76 -10.73
CA PRO A 8 22.77 -23.10 -12.13
C PRO A 8 23.99 -23.83 -12.69
N VAL A 9 23.74 -24.85 -13.50
CA VAL A 9 24.74 -25.56 -14.27
C VAL A 9 25.26 -24.61 -15.36
N PRO A 10 26.58 -24.43 -15.50
CA PRO A 10 27.15 -23.59 -16.56
C PRO A 10 26.65 -24.04 -17.94
N PRO A 11 26.40 -23.12 -18.89
CA PRO A 11 25.90 -23.48 -20.22
C PRO A 11 26.77 -24.51 -20.96
N CYS A 12 28.10 -24.45 -20.78
CA CYS A 12 29.03 -25.41 -21.37
C CYS A 12 28.85 -26.84 -20.84
N ASP A 13 28.40 -26.99 -19.59
CA ASP A 13 28.16 -28.28 -18.96
C ASP A 13 26.72 -28.77 -19.17
N LEU A 14 25.76 -27.85 -19.28
CA LEU A 14 24.34 -28.15 -19.48
C LEU A 14 24.10 -28.98 -20.76
N PHE A 15 24.79 -28.62 -21.84
CA PHE A 15 24.69 -29.29 -23.14
C PHE A 15 25.86 -30.24 -23.42
N ARG A 16 26.69 -30.56 -22.43
CA ARG A 16 27.76 -31.54 -22.63
C ARG A 16 27.17 -32.94 -22.74
N GLN A 17 27.49 -33.66 -23.81
CA GLN A 17 27.07 -35.06 -23.94
C GLN A 17 27.89 -35.93 -22.97
N SER A 18 27.22 -36.56 -22.01
CA SER A 18 27.80 -37.54 -21.07
C SER A 18 26.71 -38.50 -20.59
N ALA A 19 27.12 -39.69 -20.13
CA ALA A 19 26.18 -40.71 -19.63
C ALA A 19 25.39 -40.23 -18.40
N ASP A 20 25.97 -39.33 -17.60
CA ASP A 20 25.35 -38.78 -16.39
C ASP A 20 24.43 -37.58 -16.67
N ASN A 21 24.48 -36.99 -17.87
CA ASN A 21 23.66 -35.84 -18.23
C ASN A 21 22.27 -36.29 -18.69
N ARG A 22 21.31 -36.27 -17.75
CA ARG A 22 19.91 -36.62 -18.01
C ARG A 22 19.23 -35.74 -19.06
N PHE A 23 19.78 -34.57 -19.41
CA PHE A 23 19.27 -33.73 -20.50
C PHE A 23 19.12 -34.52 -21.81
N TRP A 24 20.13 -35.32 -22.15
CA TRP A 24 20.16 -36.07 -23.41
C TRP A 24 19.23 -37.27 -23.46
N GLN A 25 18.63 -37.65 -22.33
CA GLN A 25 17.61 -38.71 -22.27
C GLN A 25 16.25 -38.22 -22.79
N ASP A 26 15.92 -36.94 -22.59
CA ASP A 26 14.69 -36.33 -23.10
C ASP A 26 14.85 -34.81 -23.32
N PRO A 27 15.60 -34.38 -24.37
CA PRO A 27 15.88 -32.97 -24.59
C PRO A 27 14.62 -32.12 -24.80
N ALA A 28 13.57 -32.69 -25.39
CA ALA A 28 12.33 -31.98 -25.68
C ALA A 28 11.63 -31.52 -24.39
N ARG A 29 11.50 -32.41 -23.39
CA ARG A 29 10.89 -32.04 -22.09
C ARG A 29 11.72 -31.01 -21.33
N TYR A 30 13.05 -31.07 -21.40
CA TYR A 30 13.89 -30.04 -20.78
C TYR A 30 13.78 -28.70 -21.48
N LEU A 31 13.89 -28.66 -22.82
CA LEU A 31 13.82 -27.43 -23.59
C LEU A 31 12.45 -26.74 -23.48
N ALA A 32 11.38 -27.50 -23.25
CA ALA A 32 10.06 -26.93 -22.92
C ALA A 32 10.06 -26.09 -21.64
N LEU A 33 11.03 -26.28 -20.74
CA LEU A 33 11.22 -25.48 -19.52
C LEU A 33 12.08 -24.24 -19.72
N HIS A 34 12.64 -24.01 -20.91
CA HIS A 34 13.42 -22.80 -21.23
C HIS A 34 12.49 -21.59 -21.48
N THR A 35 11.68 -21.28 -20.47
CA THR A 35 10.72 -20.18 -20.42
C THR A 35 10.84 -19.49 -19.06
N PRO A 36 10.68 -18.15 -18.99
CA PRO A 36 10.73 -17.43 -17.71
C PRO A 36 9.53 -17.72 -16.82
N LEU A 37 8.38 -18.05 -17.43
CA LEU A 37 7.08 -18.26 -16.81
C LEU A 37 6.65 -19.72 -16.94
N ASP A 38 5.80 -20.19 -16.03
CA ASP A 38 5.13 -21.47 -16.21
C ASP A 38 4.00 -21.41 -17.27
N GLU A 39 3.37 -22.55 -17.54
CA GLU A 39 2.29 -22.68 -18.53
C GLU A 39 1.06 -21.80 -18.26
N HIS A 40 0.92 -21.27 -17.04
CA HIS A 40 -0.15 -20.36 -16.64
C HIS A 40 0.31 -18.89 -16.59
N GLY A 41 1.51 -18.59 -17.06
CA GLY A 41 2.08 -17.24 -17.07
C GLY A 41 2.55 -16.75 -15.69
N ARG A 42 2.85 -17.65 -14.75
CA ARG A 42 3.27 -17.30 -13.38
C ARG A 42 4.80 -17.32 -13.25
N TYR A 43 5.36 -16.28 -12.63
CA TYR A 43 6.79 -16.20 -12.30
C TYR A 43 7.08 -16.86 -10.94
N LEU A 44 7.12 -18.18 -10.91
CA LEU A 44 7.21 -18.92 -9.64
C LEU A 44 8.65 -19.06 -9.12
N PRO A 45 8.87 -19.02 -7.80
CA PRO A 45 10.17 -19.31 -7.19
C PRO A 45 10.53 -20.80 -7.29
N TYR A 46 11.82 -21.12 -7.17
CA TYR A 46 12.33 -22.49 -7.32
C TYR A 46 11.63 -23.48 -6.39
N ASP A 47 11.41 -23.10 -5.12
CA ASP A 47 10.77 -23.95 -4.12
C ASP A 47 9.34 -24.35 -4.53
N GLN A 48 8.67 -23.56 -5.37
CA GLN A 48 7.38 -23.89 -5.95
C GLN A 48 7.50 -24.62 -7.30
N LEU A 49 8.41 -24.21 -8.18
CA LEU A 49 8.59 -24.82 -9.51
C LEU A 49 9.04 -26.27 -9.43
N ARG A 50 9.95 -26.60 -8.51
CA ARG A 50 10.51 -27.95 -8.39
C ARG A 50 9.47 -29.05 -8.13
N HIS A 51 8.30 -28.69 -7.63
CA HIS A 51 7.19 -29.62 -7.36
C HIS A 51 6.24 -29.79 -8.55
N ARG A 52 6.39 -28.96 -9.59
CA ARG A 52 5.59 -28.98 -10.81
C ARG A 52 6.29 -29.68 -11.96
N TRP A 53 7.61 -29.84 -11.88
CA TRP A 53 8.35 -30.59 -12.87
C TRP A 53 8.12 -32.09 -12.70
N PRO A 54 8.14 -32.85 -13.81
CA PRO A 54 8.07 -34.29 -13.75
C PRO A 54 9.20 -34.89 -12.91
N PRO A 55 8.93 -35.92 -12.10
CA PRO A 55 9.89 -36.46 -11.14
C PRO A 55 11.11 -37.13 -11.79
N GLU A 56 11.03 -37.45 -13.09
CA GLU A 56 12.14 -38.05 -13.84
C GLU A 56 13.25 -37.04 -14.19
N LEU A 57 12.91 -35.74 -14.28
CA LEU A 57 13.84 -34.69 -14.69
C LEU A 57 14.77 -34.29 -13.54
N ASP A 58 16.04 -33.99 -13.84
CA ASP A 58 17.00 -33.43 -12.86
C ASP A 58 16.60 -31.97 -12.55
N PRO A 59 16.20 -31.65 -11.31
CA PRO A 59 15.78 -30.30 -10.94
C PRO A 59 16.87 -29.22 -11.13
N ARG A 60 18.15 -29.60 -11.14
CA ARG A 60 19.26 -28.66 -11.39
C ARG A 60 19.28 -28.24 -12.85
N ILE A 61 19.09 -29.17 -13.78
CA ILE A 61 19.03 -28.87 -15.23
C ILE A 61 17.77 -28.06 -15.53
N CYS A 62 16.61 -28.47 -14.98
CA CYS A 62 15.36 -27.72 -15.09
C CYS A 62 15.51 -26.27 -14.63
N TRP A 63 16.08 -26.06 -13.42
CA TRP A 63 16.31 -24.72 -12.89
C TRP A 63 17.28 -23.91 -13.74
N SER A 64 18.34 -24.53 -14.26
CA SER A 64 19.33 -23.86 -15.10
C SER A 64 18.72 -23.32 -16.40
N LEU A 65 17.79 -24.08 -17.01
CA LEU A 65 17.07 -23.65 -18.21
C LEU A 65 16.10 -22.49 -17.92
N VAL A 66 15.34 -22.60 -16.83
CA VAL A 66 14.45 -21.51 -16.38
C VAL A 66 15.26 -20.25 -16.06
N LYS A 67 16.35 -20.37 -15.31
CA LYS A 67 17.21 -19.24 -14.93
C LYS A 67 17.86 -18.61 -16.16
N SER A 68 18.35 -19.41 -17.10
CA SER A 68 18.87 -18.92 -18.39
C SER A 68 17.82 -18.08 -19.14
N ALA A 69 16.59 -18.61 -19.28
CA ALA A 69 15.50 -17.90 -19.95
C ALA A 69 15.12 -16.58 -19.24
N ARG A 70 15.20 -16.53 -17.90
CA ARG A 70 14.95 -15.33 -17.09
C ARG A 70 16.06 -14.31 -17.23
N SER A 71 17.31 -14.71 -17.03
CA SER A 71 18.47 -13.81 -17.10
C SER A 71 18.62 -13.17 -18.48
N ALA A 72 18.22 -13.87 -19.55
CA ALA A 72 18.22 -13.32 -20.91
C ALA A 72 17.18 -12.20 -21.15
N GLN A 73 16.15 -12.10 -20.31
CA GLN A 73 15.03 -11.16 -20.47
C GLN A 73 14.91 -10.16 -19.32
N GLN A 74 15.72 -10.32 -18.27
CA GLN A 74 15.72 -9.42 -17.13
C GLN A 74 16.36 -8.08 -17.48
N SER A 75 15.70 -7.00 -17.06
CA SER A 75 16.24 -5.67 -17.02
C SER A 75 16.83 -5.39 -15.64
N THR A 76 17.82 -4.50 -15.57
CA THR A 76 18.32 -4.02 -14.28
C THR A 76 17.41 -2.89 -13.79
N ILE A 77 16.87 -3.00 -12.58
CA ILE A 77 15.98 -1.97 -12.02
C ILE A 77 16.76 -1.00 -11.16
N LEU A 78 17.54 -1.49 -10.20
CA LEU A 78 18.24 -0.68 -9.21
C LEU A 78 19.75 -0.92 -9.37
N ILE A 79 20.49 0.17 -9.57
CA ILE A 79 21.95 0.18 -9.62
C ILE A 79 22.42 1.22 -8.62
N ALA A 80 22.59 0.84 -7.36
CA ALA A 80 23.56 1.56 -6.55
C ALA A 80 24.93 1.08 -7.03
N LYS A 81 25.68 1.93 -7.73
CA LYS A 81 27.03 1.62 -8.24
C LYS A 81 27.89 0.99 -7.12
N GLY A 82 28.17 -0.30 -7.24
CA GLY A 82 28.86 -1.13 -6.24
C GLY A 82 28.31 -2.57 -6.21
N PRO A 83 29.01 -3.53 -5.56
CA PRO A 83 28.61 -4.94 -5.50
C PRO A 83 27.32 -5.21 -4.71
N THR A 84 26.82 -4.23 -3.96
CA THR A 84 25.83 -4.48 -2.89
C THR A 84 24.37 -4.37 -3.30
N PHE A 85 24.03 -3.81 -4.48
CA PHE A 85 22.63 -3.47 -4.84
C PHE A 85 22.36 -3.51 -6.35
N ARG A 86 22.74 -4.58 -7.03
CA ARG A 86 22.26 -4.83 -8.39
C ARG A 86 21.00 -5.69 -8.28
N CYS A 87 19.85 -5.08 -8.52
CA CYS A 87 18.58 -5.79 -8.60
C CYS A 87 18.16 -5.93 -10.06
N THR A 88 17.64 -7.11 -10.41
CA THR A 88 17.05 -7.35 -11.74
C THR A 88 15.57 -7.63 -11.62
N TYR A 89 14.84 -7.45 -12.72
CA TYR A 89 13.45 -7.83 -12.80
C TYR A 89 13.07 -8.18 -14.24
N LEU A 90 12.02 -8.98 -14.38
CA LEU A 90 11.35 -9.25 -15.64
C LEU A 90 9.93 -8.67 -15.57
N LEU A 91 9.53 -7.93 -16.61
CA LEU A 91 8.16 -7.41 -16.68
C LEU A 91 7.19 -8.53 -17.07
N THR A 92 6.47 -9.06 -16.09
CA THR A 92 5.54 -10.19 -16.30
C THR A 92 4.17 -9.71 -16.81
N PRO A 93 3.33 -10.63 -17.35
CA PRO A 93 1.93 -10.30 -17.67
C PRO A 93 1.13 -9.79 -16.47
N LEU A 94 1.43 -10.25 -15.26
CA LEU A 94 0.79 -9.77 -14.03
C LEU A 94 1.17 -8.32 -13.73
N ALA A 95 2.46 -8.00 -13.83
CA ALA A 95 2.95 -6.64 -13.66
C ALA A 95 2.38 -5.69 -14.74
N GLN A 96 2.31 -6.13 -16.00
CA GLN A 96 1.68 -5.36 -17.08
C GLN A 96 0.21 -5.05 -16.80
N ARG A 97 -0.56 -6.03 -16.32
CA ARG A 97 -1.96 -5.82 -15.92
C ARG A 97 -2.09 -4.80 -14.80
N ALA A 98 -1.18 -4.85 -13.82
CA ALA A 98 -1.16 -3.90 -12.70
C ALA A 98 -0.85 -2.48 -13.19
N ILE A 99 0.13 -2.31 -14.08
CA ILE A 99 0.47 -1.03 -14.72
C ILE A 99 -0.76 -0.46 -15.45
N THR A 100 -1.36 -1.25 -16.35
CA THR A 100 -2.56 -0.81 -17.10
C THR A 100 -3.72 -0.43 -16.16
N CYS A 101 -3.93 -1.19 -15.08
CA CYS A 101 -4.98 -0.89 -14.10
C CYS A 101 -4.71 0.44 -13.37
N VAL A 102 -3.47 0.65 -12.93
CA VAL A 102 -3.02 1.86 -12.24
C VAL A 102 -3.17 3.09 -13.13
N ASP A 103 -2.69 3.04 -14.37
CA ASP A 103 -2.76 4.15 -15.32
C ASP A 103 -4.20 4.56 -15.64
N ARG A 104 -5.11 3.58 -15.76
CA ARG A 104 -6.50 3.83 -16.11
C ARG A 104 -7.34 4.38 -14.96
N HIS A 105 -6.99 4.04 -13.72
CA HIS A 105 -7.93 4.20 -12.60
C HIS A 105 -7.40 5.02 -11.43
N THR A 106 -6.09 5.28 -11.37
CA THR A 106 -5.50 5.88 -10.17
C THR A 106 -4.85 7.23 -10.39
N THR A 107 -4.81 7.71 -11.62
CA THR A 107 -4.32 9.06 -11.95
C THR A 107 -5.22 10.14 -11.36
N MET A 108 -4.68 11.36 -11.23
CA MET A 108 -5.46 12.53 -10.82
C MET A 108 -6.67 12.77 -11.72
N ALA A 109 -6.53 12.62 -13.04
CA ALA A 109 -7.65 12.77 -13.98
C ALA A 109 -8.72 11.68 -13.78
N ALA A 110 -8.32 10.43 -13.51
CA ALA A 110 -9.27 9.38 -13.17
C ALA A 110 -10.02 9.71 -11.87
N LEU A 111 -9.31 10.24 -10.86
CA LEU A 111 -9.91 10.65 -9.60
C LEU A 111 -10.85 11.85 -9.77
N GLU A 112 -10.50 12.86 -10.55
CA GLU A 112 -11.37 14.02 -10.85
C GLU A 112 -12.64 13.61 -11.60
N HIS A 113 -12.51 12.69 -12.57
CA HIS A 113 -13.64 12.11 -13.27
C HIS A 113 -14.56 11.34 -12.30
N ILE A 114 -13.98 10.64 -11.33
CA ILE A 114 -14.71 9.94 -10.27
C ILE A 114 -15.43 10.95 -9.35
N SER A 115 -14.74 12.01 -8.91
CA SER A 115 -15.28 13.06 -8.04
C SER A 115 -16.43 13.83 -8.68
N SER A 116 -16.35 14.12 -9.98
CA SER A 116 -17.38 14.93 -10.67
C SER A 116 -18.77 14.30 -10.67
N HIS A 117 -18.87 12.99 -10.44
CA HIS A 117 -20.15 12.27 -10.36
C HIS A 117 -20.83 12.34 -8.99
N ILE A 118 -20.13 12.78 -7.93
CA ILE A 118 -20.62 12.80 -6.53
C ILE A 118 -21.05 14.21 -6.07
N GLY A 119 -20.92 15.24 -6.90
CA GLY A 119 -21.11 16.64 -6.50
C GLY A 119 -19.88 17.20 -5.78
N GLU A 120 -19.93 18.44 -5.26
CA GLU A 120 -18.79 19.23 -4.73
C GLU A 120 -17.65 18.39 -4.12
N ASN A 121 -16.41 18.65 -4.56
CA ASN A 121 -15.20 17.90 -4.19
C ASN A 121 -15.06 17.58 -2.68
N ALA A 122 -15.52 18.49 -1.79
CA ALA A 122 -15.47 18.29 -0.34
C ALA A 122 -16.32 17.09 0.14
N HIS A 123 -17.45 16.81 -0.50
CA HIS A 123 -18.27 15.64 -0.19
C HIS A 123 -17.54 14.33 -0.53
N PHE A 124 -16.89 14.29 -1.70
CA PHE A 124 -16.10 13.14 -2.14
C PHE A 124 -14.92 12.85 -1.20
N HIS A 125 -14.20 13.89 -0.78
CA HIS A 125 -13.13 13.76 0.20
C HIS A 125 -13.63 13.19 1.53
N TYR A 126 -14.78 13.68 2.01
CA TYR A 126 -15.34 13.20 3.26
C TYR A 126 -15.72 11.71 3.22
N LEU A 127 -16.30 11.25 2.10
CA LEU A 127 -16.68 9.85 1.91
C LEU A 127 -15.49 8.88 1.88
N LEU A 128 -14.32 9.34 1.44
CA LEU A 128 -13.15 8.48 1.27
C LEU A 128 -12.09 8.63 2.36
N ASN A 129 -12.24 9.57 3.29
CA ASN A 129 -11.29 9.76 4.39
C ASN A 129 -11.15 8.49 5.27
N ASP A 130 -12.21 7.68 5.38
CA ASP A 130 -12.15 6.36 6.00
C ASP A 130 -11.05 5.45 5.42
N LEU A 131 -10.80 5.55 4.12
CA LEU A 131 -9.81 4.73 3.43
C LEU A 131 -8.37 5.21 3.73
N ILE A 132 -8.19 6.50 4.03
CA ILE A 132 -6.91 7.04 4.50
C ILE A 132 -6.59 6.44 5.87
N GLU A 133 -7.58 6.37 6.76
CA GLU A 133 -7.43 5.78 8.09
C GLU A 133 -7.11 4.28 8.00
N ASP A 134 -7.76 3.55 7.10
CA ASP A 134 -7.58 2.10 6.96
C ASP A 134 -6.14 1.71 6.59
N GLU A 135 -5.44 2.53 5.79
CA GLU A 135 -4.02 2.34 5.50
C GLU A 135 -3.17 2.57 6.75
N ALA A 136 -3.38 3.70 7.45
CA ALA A 136 -2.63 4.03 8.65
C ALA A 136 -2.75 2.94 9.74
N ILE A 137 -3.98 2.44 9.92
CA ILE A 137 -4.34 1.41 10.88
C ILE A 137 -3.72 0.07 10.49
N SER A 138 -4.01 -0.41 9.28
CA SER A 138 -3.60 -1.74 8.83
C SER A 138 -2.08 -1.84 8.71
N SER A 139 -1.43 -0.74 8.33
CA SER A 139 0.01 -0.70 8.21
C SER A 139 0.71 -0.84 9.58
N SER A 140 0.19 -0.19 10.62
CA SER A 140 0.72 -0.32 11.98
C SER A 140 0.40 -1.69 12.61
N GLN A 141 -0.79 -2.23 12.35
CA GLN A 141 -1.16 -3.58 12.82
C GLN A 141 -0.28 -4.66 12.20
N LEU A 142 0.17 -4.48 10.94
CA LEU A 142 1.14 -5.40 10.33
C LEU A 142 2.49 -5.41 11.08
N GLU A 143 2.87 -4.30 11.72
CA GLU A 143 4.07 -4.21 12.59
C GLU A 143 3.78 -4.59 14.06
N GLY A 144 2.61 -5.16 14.36
CA GLY A 144 2.27 -5.69 15.68
C GLY A 144 1.44 -4.76 16.58
N ALA A 145 0.96 -3.61 16.10
CA ALA A 145 0.11 -2.74 16.92
C ALA A 145 -1.20 -3.46 17.33
N ALA A 146 -1.38 -3.73 18.61
CA ALA A 146 -2.51 -4.51 19.15
C ALA A 146 -3.77 -3.66 19.39
N THR A 147 -4.15 -2.82 18.42
CA THR A 147 -5.37 -1.98 18.50
C THR A 147 -6.43 -2.49 17.53
N THR A 148 -7.67 -2.68 17.99
CA THR A 148 -8.78 -3.04 17.08
C THR A 148 -9.08 -1.92 16.10
N THR A 149 -9.46 -2.24 14.86
CA THR A 149 -9.81 -1.22 13.84
C THR A 149 -10.90 -0.28 14.32
N LYS A 150 -11.89 -0.77 15.08
CA LYS A 150 -12.96 0.07 15.65
C LYS A 150 -12.40 1.12 16.61
N VAL A 151 -11.54 0.73 17.55
CA VAL A 151 -10.93 1.67 18.51
C VAL A 151 -9.99 2.65 17.81
N ALA A 152 -9.26 2.18 16.80
CA ALA A 152 -8.36 3.01 16.03
C ALA A 152 -9.09 4.08 15.19
N LYS A 153 -10.15 3.69 14.46
CA LYS A 153 -11.00 4.66 13.74
C LYS A 153 -11.65 5.65 14.68
N ASP A 154 -12.22 5.18 15.80
CA ASP A 154 -12.81 6.03 16.82
C ASP A 154 -11.82 7.10 17.35
N MET A 155 -10.58 6.67 17.59
CA MET A 155 -9.52 7.55 18.06
C MET A 155 -9.14 8.61 17.03
N LEU A 156 -8.97 8.24 15.76
CA LEU A 156 -8.63 9.17 14.67
C LEU A 156 -9.76 10.17 14.42
N LYS A 157 -11.00 9.68 14.27
CA LYS A 157 -12.19 10.50 13.96
C LYS A 157 -12.55 11.50 15.04
N ARG A 158 -12.31 11.15 16.31
CA ARG A 158 -12.56 12.03 17.47
C ARG A 158 -11.33 12.83 17.89
N ASN A 159 -10.23 12.75 17.15
CA ASN A 159 -8.94 13.36 17.51
C ASN A 159 -8.54 13.09 18.98
N ARG A 160 -8.84 11.87 19.45
CA ARG A 160 -8.58 11.46 20.83
C ARG A 160 -7.09 11.19 20.99
N GLN A 161 -6.51 11.69 22.07
CA GLN A 161 -5.11 11.40 22.39
C GLN A 161 -4.87 9.89 22.63
N PRO A 162 -3.73 9.35 22.15
CA PRO A 162 -3.40 7.95 22.29
C PRO A 162 -3.01 7.64 23.73
N ARG A 163 -3.43 6.46 24.22
CA ARG A 163 -3.22 6.02 25.61
C ARG A 163 -2.17 4.94 25.72
N THR A 164 -1.99 4.13 24.68
CA THR A 164 -1.06 3.01 24.64
C THR A 164 0.03 3.21 23.58
N PRO A 165 1.18 2.51 23.68
CA PRO A 165 2.16 2.49 22.59
C PRO A 165 1.56 2.07 21.24
N ASP A 166 0.64 1.09 21.23
CA ASP A 166 -0.04 0.66 20.01
C ASP A 166 -0.90 1.77 19.38
N GLU A 167 -1.64 2.51 20.19
CA GLU A 167 -2.40 3.68 19.73
C GLU A 167 -1.47 4.78 19.19
N ARG A 168 -0.30 4.96 19.82
CA ARG A 168 0.73 5.89 19.32
C ARG A 168 1.32 5.43 17.98
N MET A 169 1.49 4.12 17.76
CA MET A 169 1.90 3.59 16.45
C MET A 169 0.90 3.95 15.36
N ILE A 170 -0.41 3.80 15.63
CA ILE A 170 -1.48 4.13 14.70
C ILE A 170 -1.47 5.62 14.34
N ILE A 171 -1.44 6.50 15.34
CA ILE A 171 -1.42 7.96 15.11
C ILE A 171 -0.13 8.39 14.42
N GLY A 172 1.01 7.84 14.83
CA GLY A 172 2.30 8.11 14.18
C GLY A 172 2.26 7.74 12.70
N ASN A 173 1.70 6.57 12.37
CA ASN A 173 1.57 6.14 10.99
C ASN A 173 0.54 6.96 10.18
N PHE A 174 -0.53 7.45 10.82
CA PHE A 174 -1.46 8.39 10.21
C PHE A 174 -0.77 9.71 9.83
N ARG A 175 0.01 10.27 10.76
CA ARG A 175 0.85 11.46 10.52
C ARG A 175 1.89 11.21 9.43
N LEU A 176 2.51 10.03 9.41
CA LEU A 176 3.46 9.63 8.37
C LEU A 176 2.82 9.68 6.97
N MET A 177 1.61 9.15 6.83
CA MET A 177 0.90 9.17 5.54
C MET A 177 0.49 10.59 5.12
N GLN A 178 0.10 11.44 6.07
CA GLN A 178 -0.15 12.87 5.81
C GLN A 178 1.13 13.58 5.34
N PHE A 179 2.23 13.37 6.06
CA PHE A 179 3.52 13.96 5.73
C PHE A 179 4.05 13.48 4.37
N ALA A 180 3.90 12.19 4.06
CA ALA A 180 4.22 11.64 2.73
C ALA A 180 3.42 12.31 1.60
N TRP A 181 2.16 12.64 1.85
CA TRP A 181 1.35 13.41 0.91
C TRP A 181 1.83 14.86 0.78
N GLU A 182 2.09 15.54 1.88
CA GLU A 182 2.57 16.94 1.91
C GLU A 182 3.90 17.08 1.17
N LYS A 183 4.82 16.14 1.40
CA LYS A 183 6.18 16.12 0.85
C LYS A 183 6.30 15.51 -0.55
N ARG A 184 5.20 15.12 -1.20
CA ARG A 184 5.22 14.43 -2.51
C ARG A 184 5.92 15.21 -3.62
N THR A 185 5.92 16.54 -3.54
CA THR A 185 6.53 17.41 -4.55
C THR A 185 8.03 17.59 -4.37
N GLU A 186 8.59 17.26 -3.21
CA GLU A 186 10.02 17.32 -2.94
C GLU A 186 10.75 16.11 -3.55
N PRO A 187 12.00 16.23 -4.02
CA PRO A 187 12.79 15.06 -4.45
C PRO A 187 13.12 14.16 -3.25
N LEU A 188 13.39 12.87 -3.49
CA LEU A 188 13.84 11.99 -2.40
C LEU A 188 15.22 12.42 -1.92
N SER A 189 15.43 12.49 -0.62
CA SER A 189 16.74 12.67 0.00
C SER A 189 16.89 11.75 1.20
N VAL A 190 18.13 11.57 1.65
CA VAL A 190 18.41 10.81 2.89
C VAL A 190 17.74 11.48 4.08
N GLU A 191 17.70 12.81 4.08
CA GLU A 191 17.03 13.64 5.09
C GLU A 191 15.51 13.39 5.07
N LEU A 192 14.87 13.37 3.90
CA LEU A 192 13.43 13.10 3.81
C LEU A 192 13.07 11.70 4.32
N ILE A 193 13.92 10.69 4.07
CA ILE A 193 13.74 9.34 4.63
C ILE A 193 13.82 9.39 6.18
N ALA A 194 14.76 10.16 6.74
CA ALA A 194 14.89 10.36 8.18
C ALA A 194 13.70 11.14 8.77
N GLU A 195 13.21 12.18 8.10
CA GLU A 195 12.06 12.97 8.52
C GLU A 195 10.77 12.14 8.53
N LEU A 196 10.51 11.37 7.47
CA LEU A 196 9.41 10.42 7.42
C LEU A 196 9.48 9.46 8.61
N HIS A 197 10.64 8.87 8.88
CA HIS A 197 10.83 8.01 10.04
C HIS A 197 10.52 8.75 11.36
N ALA A 198 11.08 9.95 11.56
CA ALA A 198 10.87 10.74 12.76
C ALA A 198 9.38 11.06 13.01
N VAL A 199 8.65 11.46 11.96
CA VAL A 199 7.20 11.74 12.04
C VAL A 199 6.41 10.47 12.37
N GLY A 200 6.78 9.34 11.76
CA GLY A 200 6.06 8.08 11.90
C GLY A 200 6.23 7.38 13.24
N VAL A 201 7.36 7.61 13.92
CA VAL A 201 7.70 6.89 15.17
C VAL A 201 7.86 7.79 16.40
N GLY A 202 7.94 9.10 16.21
CA GLY A 202 8.13 10.06 17.30
C GLY A 202 7.02 9.98 18.35
N GLY A 203 7.43 9.92 19.62
CA GLY A 203 6.53 9.83 20.77
C GLY A 203 5.99 8.43 21.06
N ILE A 204 6.30 7.40 20.27
CA ILE A 204 5.89 6.02 20.58
C ILE A 204 6.71 5.48 21.76
N ASP A 205 8.02 5.40 21.55
CA ASP A 205 9.10 5.07 22.49
C ASP A 205 10.42 5.55 21.88
N ASP A 206 10.78 6.81 22.09
CA ASP A 206 11.93 7.43 21.42
C ASP A 206 13.26 6.76 21.79
N SER A 207 13.33 6.08 22.94
CA SER A 207 14.51 5.33 23.37
C SER A 207 14.73 4.06 22.54
N LYS A 208 13.63 3.41 22.14
CA LYS A 208 13.63 2.21 21.29
C LYS A 208 13.79 2.57 19.81
N TYR A 209 12.99 3.52 19.33
CA TYR A 209 12.87 3.82 17.91
C TYR A 209 13.98 4.75 17.39
N SER A 210 14.56 5.60 18.25
CA SER A 210 15.50 6.66 17.86
C SER A 210 14.99 7.46 16.64
N PRO A 211 13.91 8.26 16.78
CA PRO A 211 13.22 8.90 15.66
C PRO A 211 14.17 9.67 14.73
N GLY A 212 14.11 9.38 13.44
CA GLY A 212 14.98 9.98 12.40
C GLY A 212 16.47 9.61 12.43
N ILE A 213 16.92 8.76 13.36
CA ILE A 213 18.33 8.40 13.50
C ILE A 213 18.59 7.04 12.86
N PHE A 214 19.45 7.01 11.84
CA PHE A 214 19.93 5.76 11.24
C PHE A 214 20.74 4.93 12.23
N ARG A 215 20.67 3.60 12.10
CA ARG A 215 21.47 2.68 12.93
C ARG A 215 22.96 2.86 12.67
N LEU A 216 23.76 2.66 13.72
CA LEU A 216 25.22 2.78 13.69
C LEU A 216 25.94 1.43 13.75
N ASN A 217 25.18 0.35 13.92
CA ASN A 217 25.66 -1.01 14.15
C ASN A 217 24.72 -2.03 13.47
N ASP A 218 25.12 -3.29 13.51
CA ASP A 218 24.43 -4.42 12.86
C ASP A 218 23.60 -5.24 13.86
N ASP A 219 23.07 -4.60 14.90
CA ASP A 219 22.27 -5.24 15.96
C ASP A 219 20.81 -5.49 15.56
N VAL A 220 20.39 -4.97 14.41
CA VAL A 220 19.03 -5.14 13.88
C VAL A 220 18.92 -6.40 13.02
N VAL A 221 17.79 -7.10 13.17
CA VAL A 221 17.41 -8.24 12.34
C VAL A 221 15.92 -8.18 12.05
N VAL A 222 15.50 -8.74 10.91
CA VAL A 222 14.08 -8.95 10.64
C VAL A 222 13.71 -10.34 11.11
N GLN A 223 12.68 -10.41 11.95
CA GLN A 223 12.17 -11.65 12.53
C GLN A 223 10.78 -11.99 11.98
N ASP A 224 10.45 -13.29 11.95
CA ASP A 224 9.07 -13.74 11.73
C ASP A 224 8.25 -13.69 13.04
N GLY A 225 6.98 -14.07 12.95
CA GLY A 225 6.07 -14.10 14.10
C GLY A 225 6.46 -15.08 15.21
N ASP A 226 7.35 -16.03 14.92
CA ASP A 226 7.89 -17.00 15.89
C ASP A 226 9.24 -16.54 16.48
N GLY A 227 9.72 -15.34 16.10
CA GLY A 227 10.97 -14.76 16.56
C GLY A 227 12.21 -15.27 15.83
N ASN A 228 12.05 -16.06 14.75
CA ASN A 228 13.19 -16.53 13.97
C ASN A 228 13.71 -15.41 13.08
N THR A 229 15.03 -15.21 13.06
CA THR A 229 15.67 -14.29 12.11
C THR A 229 15.46 -14.80 10.68
N VAL A 230 14.72 -14.03 9.88
CA VAL A 230 14.45 -14.33 8.46
C VAL A 230 15.34 -13.53 7.52
N HIS A 231 15.80 -12.35 7.95
CA HIS A 231 16.70 -11.52 7.16
C HIS A 231 17.68 -10.76 8.06
N VAL A 232 18.94 -10.72 7.62
CA VAL A 232 20.01 -9.93 8.24
C VAL A 232 20.34 -8.79 7.28
N PRO A 233 20.06 -7.53 7.68
CA PRO A 233 20.32 -6.38 6.82
C PRO A 233 21.79 -6.22 6.43
N PRO A 234 22.08 -5.50 5.32
CA PRO A 234 23.45 -5.13 4.97
C PRO A 234 24.16 -4.37 6.11
N PRO A 235 25.50 -4.33 6.17
CA PRO A 235 26.22 -3.64 7.25
C PRO A 235 25.87 -2.14 7.38
N ALA A 236 25.84 -1.60 8.60
CA ALA A 236 25.56 -0.20 8.91
C ALA A 236 26.63 0.72 8.30
N VAL A 237 27.86 0.21 8.21
CA VAL A 237 28.95 0.89 7.51
C VAL A 237 28.54 1.13 6.06
N GLY A 238 28.58 2.39 5.62
CA GLY A 238 28.17 2.81 4.28
C GLY A 238 26.66 2.88 4.05
N LEU A 239 25.82 2.74 5.10
CA LEU A 239 24.35 2.83 4.98
C LEU A 239 23.90 4.15 4.36
N LYS A 240 24.39 5.29 4.87
CA LYS A 240 24.04 6.62 4.31
C LYS A 240 24.40 6.74 2.83
N ASP A 241 25.55 6.22 2.41
CA ASP A 241 25.96 6.25 1.00
C ASP A 241 25.04 5.38 0.12
N ARG A 242 24.58 4.23 0.63
CA ARG A 242 23.62 3.38 -0.08
C ARG A 242 22.24 4.05 -0.18
N LEU A 243 21.78 4.70 0.89
CA LEU A 243 20.54 5.49 0.88
C LEU A 243 20.65 6.70 -0.06
N GLN A 244 21.81 7.35 -0.14
CA GLN A 244 22.04 8.43 -1.09
C GLN A 244 21.93 7.92 -2.54
N ARG A 245 22.60 6.81 -2.85
CA ARG A 245 22.50 6.19 -4.19
C ARG A 245 21.06 5.76 -4.52
N LEU A 246 20.31 5.26 -3.53
CA LEU A 246 18.89 4.96 -3.69
C LEU A 246 18.09 6.23 -4.01
N ALA A 247 18.34 7.33 -3.29
CA ALA A 247 17.69 8.62 -3.54
C ALA A 247 18.00 9.16 -4.94
N ASP A 248 19.26 9.14 -5.35
CA ASP A 248 19.69 9.55 -6.70
C ASP A 248 18.99 8.73 -7.79
N TRP A 249 18.92 7.40 -7.61
CA TRP A 249 18.21 6.51 -8.53
C TRP A 249 16.71 6.83 -8.58
N ILE A 250 16.06 7.09 -7.45
CA ILE A 250 14.63 7.48 -7.38
C ILE A 250 14.38 8.80 -8.10
N ASN A 251 15.28 9.76 -7.98
CA ASN A 251 15.15 11.06 -8.62
C ASN A 251 15.46 11.05 -10.12
N THR A 252 16.09 10.00 -10.64
CA THR A 252 16.34 9.85 -12.09
C THR A 252 15.00 9.69 -12.84
N PRO A 253 14.72 10.47 -13.89
CA PRO A 253 13.42 10.47 -14.56
C PRO A 253 13.25 9.32 -15.56
N HIS A 254 13.43 8.07 -15.12
CA HIS A 254 13.23 6.87 -15.95
C HIS A 254 11.81 6.74 -16.55
N HIS A 255 10.86 7.54 -16.10
CA HIS A 255 9.47 7.51 -16.60
C HIS A 255 9.27 8.40 -17.82
N ASP A 256 10.29 9.17 -18.23
CA ASP A 256 10.25 9.95 -19.46
C ASP A 256 10.15 9.01 -20.66
N LEU A 257 9.23 9.28 -21.59
CA LEU A 257 8.90 8.38 -22.71
C LEU A 257 10.08 8.09 -23.65
N GLU A 258 11.05 9.00 -23.70
CA GLU A 258 12.25 8.89 -24.54
C GLU A 258 13.45 8.29 -23.78
N HIS A 259 13.30 7.98 -22.48
CA HIS A 259 14.38 7.42 -21.68
C HIS A 259 14.66 5.97 -22.11
N ALA A 260 15.92 5.68 -22.48
CA ALA A 260 16.31 4.34 -22.96
C ALA A 260 16.04 3.24 -21.93
N ASP A 261 16.28 3.52 -20.65
CA ASP A 261 15.97 2.63 -19.52
C ASP A 261 14.60 2.98 -18.90
N TYR A 262 13.55 3.02 -19.72
CA TYR A 262 12.22 3.38 -19.24
C TYR A 262 11.78 2.48 -18.08
N LEU A 263 11.28 3.09 -17.00
CA LEU A 263 10.75 2.40 -15.84
C LEU A 263 9.46 3.06 -15.37
N HIS A 264 8.39 2.27 -15.38
CA HIS A 264 7.08 2.71 -14.94
C HIS A 264 7.11 3.13 -13.44
N PRO A 265 6.50 4.26 -13.04
CA PRO A 265 6.52 4.74 -11.65
C PRO A 265 6.02 3.70 -10.62
N LEU A 266 5.03 2.87 -10.96
CA LEU A 266 4.58 1.77 -10.10
C LEU A 266 5.71 0.78 -9.77
N ILE A 267 6.46 0.35 -10.79
CA ILE A 267 7.55 -0.61 -10.62
C ILE A 267 8.67 0.03 -9.80
N LYS A 268 8.94 1.31 -10.04
CA LYS A 268 9.92 2.09 -9.30
C LYS A 268 9.52 2.27 -7.82
N ALA A 269 8.25 2.54 -7.51
CA ALA A 269 7.71 2.59 -6.15
C ALA A 269 7.88 1.24 -5.42
N ILE A 270 7.62 0.14 -6.11
CA ILE A 270 7.80 -1.21 -5.55
C ILE A 270 9.29 -1.50 -5.29
N GLY A 271 10.18 -1.08 -6.19
CA GLY A 271 11.63 -1.15 -5.99
C GLY A 271 12.08 -0.35 -4.76
N LEU A 272 11.55 0.87 -4.57
CA LEU A 272 11.83 1.69 -3.39
C LEU A 272 11.39 1.00 -2.09
N HIS A 273 10.18 0.46 -2.08
CA HIS A 273 9.63 -0.31 -0.96
C HIS A 273 10.56 -1.48 -0.61
N PHE A 274 10.96 -2.27 -1.60
CA PHE A 274 11.89 -3.36 -1.38
C PHE A 274 13.22 -2.87 -0.79
N ALA A 275 13.83 -1.87 -1.42
CA ALA A 275 15.15 -1.39 -1.06
C ALA A 275 15.23 -0.88 0.39
N VAL A 276 14.23 -0.14 0.85
CA VAL A 276 14.18 0.35 2.25
C VAL A 276 13.94 -0.79 3.23
N GLY A 277 13.06 -1.74 2.88
CA GLY A 277 12.82 -2.93 3.70
C GLY A 277 14.07 -3.80 3.87
N TYR A 278 14.85 -3.94 2.80
CA TYR A 278 16.08 -4.73 2.77
C TYR A 278 17.28 -4.01 3.41
N GLU A 279 17.46 -2.69 3.21
CA GLU A 279 18.51 -1.93 3.90
C GLU A 279 18.30 -1.86 5.41
N HIS A 280 17.03 -1.83 5.82
CA HIS A 280 16.59 -1.73 7.21
C HIS A 280 17.32 -0.60 7.96
N PRO A 281 17.19 0.66 7.49
CA PRO A 281 18.08 1.76 7.90
C PRO A 281 17.92 2.23 9.36
N PHE A 282 16.79 1.92 10.00
CA PHE A 282 16.47 2.34 11.36
C PHE A 282 16.43 1.14 12.32
N ARG A 283 16.38 1.41 13.63
CA ARG A 283 16.24 0.38 14.67
C ARG A 283 14.90 -0.35 14.65
N ASP A 284 13.84 0.36 14.33
CA ASP A 284 12.47 -0.13 14.23
C ASP A 284 11.68 0.84 13.31
N GLY A 285 10.47 0.51 12.87
CA GLY A 285 9.64 1.36 12.01
C GLY A 285 9.95 1.29 10.51
N ASN A 286 10.92 0.49 10.10
CA ASN A 286 11.35 0.35 8.70
C ASN A 286 10.22 -0.05 7.75
N GLY A 287 9.38 -1.03 8.13
CA GLY A 287 8.28 -1.49 7.28
C GLY A 287 7.20 -0.43 7.05
N ARG A 288 6.91 0.42 8.06
CA ARG A 288 6.01 1.58 7.91
C ARG A 288 6.59 2.63 6.97
N VAL A 289 7.87 2.98 7.13
CA VAL A 289 8.56 3.94 6.26
C VAL A 289 8.64 3.45 4.82
N ALA A 290 8.94 2.17 4.60
CA ALA A 290 9.04 1.59 3.26
C ALA A 290 7.70 1.65 2.51
N ARG A 291 6.58 1.38 3.20
CA ARG A 291 5.23 1.52 2.64
C ARG A 291 4.85 2.98 2.41
N ALA A 292 5.16 3.87 3.34
CA ALA A 292 4.93 5.31 3.15
C ALA A 292 5.70 5.86 1.93
N LEU A 293 6.93 5.38 1.69
CA LEU A 293 7.73 5.75 0.52
C LEU A 293 7.17 5.20 -0.80
N PHE A 294 6.57 4.01 -0.78
CA PHE A 294 5.80 3.50 -1.93
C PHE A 294 4.67 4.49 -2.31
N TYR A 295 3.89 4.92 -1.33
CA TYR A 295 2.81 5.90 -1.53
C TYR A 295 3.33 7.27 -1.97
N TRP A 296 4.34 7.80 -1.28
CA TRP A 296 4.99 9.07 -1.62
C TRP A 296 5.43 9.11 -3.09
N HIS A 297 6.03 8.03 -3.60
CA HIS A 297 6.47 7.96 -4.98
C HIS A 297 5.29 7.99 -5.96
N LEU A 298 4.22 7.25 -5.67
CA LEU A 298 3.00 7.25 -6.50
C LEU A 298 2.31 8.63 -6.49
N PHE A 299 2.24 9.28 -5.33
CA PHE A 299 1.69 10.64 -5.20
C PHE A 299 2.48 11.65 -6.03
N ARG A 300 3.82 11.56 -5.98
CA ARG A 300 4.73 12.41 -6.75
C ARG A 300 4.48 12.30 -8.26
N HIS A 301 4.15 11.11 -8.75
CA HIS A 301 3.92 10.83 -10.17
C HIS A 301 2.45 10.88 -10.59
N GLY A 302 1.60 11.56 -9.81
CA GLY A 302 0.23 11.89 -10.22
C GLY A 302 -0.78 10.75 -10.06
N PHE A 303 -0.43 9.65 -9.39
CA PHE A 303 -1.34 8.56 -9.06
C PHE A 303 -2.11 8.86 -7.76
N SER A 304 -2.82 9.99 -7.75
CA SER A 304 -3.46 10.58 -6.57
C SER A 304 -4.53 9.71 -5.92
N ALA A 305 -5.16 8.78 -6.66
CA ALA A 305 -6.17 7.89 -6.07
C ALA A 305 -5.59 6.96 -5.00
N PHE A 306 -4.27 6.69 -5.04
CA PHE A 306 -3.61 5.92 -3.98
C PHE A 306 -3.73 6.56 -2.60
N ARG A 307 -4.09 7.84 -2.51
CA ARG A 307 -4.44 8.48 -1.23
C ARG A 307 -5.58 7.73 -0.52
N TYR A 308 -6.48 7.11 -1.27
CA TYR A 308 -7.67 6.40 -0.78
C TYR A 308 -7.60 4.89 -1.00
N ILE A 309 -6.43 4.34 -1.36
CA ILE A 309 -6.28 2.90 -1.59
C ILE A 309 -5.38 2.35 -0.50
N ALA A 310 -5.93 1.53 0.40
CA ALA A 310 -5.21 0.93 1.52
C ALA A 310 -4.63 -0.46 1.16
N ILE A 311 -3.40 -0.51 0.65
CA ILE A 311 -2.75 -1.78 0.28
C ILE A 311 -2.38 -2.61 1.52
N SER A 312 -2.12 -1.95 2.65
CA SER A 312 -1.71 -2.64 3.88
C SER A 312 -2.81 -3.50 4.48
N VAL A 313 -4.09 -3.26 4.15
CA VAL A 313 -5.19 -4.17 4.50
C VAL A 313 -4.92 -5.57 3.93
N LEU A 314 -4.53 -5.64 2.65
CA LEU A 314 -4.27 -6.90 1.96
C LEU A 314 -2.95 -7.53 2.39
N LEU A 315 -1.91 -6.73 2.65
CA LEU A 315 -0.64 -7.22 3.17
C LEU A 315 -0.80 -7.82 4.58
N ARG A 316 -1.55 -7.14 5.46
CA ARG A 316 -1.89 -7.62 6.82
C ARG A 316 -2.67 -8.93 6.79
N ASN A 317 -3.50 -9.16 5.77
CA ASN A 317 -4.24 -10.41 5.64
C ASN A 317 -3.36 -11.59 5.18
N ALA A 318 -2.14 -11.33 4.68
CA ALA A 318 -1.22 -12.36 4.20
C ALA A 318 0.26 -12.04 4.51
N PRO A 319 0.63 -11.81 5.79
CA PRO A 319 1.95 -11.31 6.18
C PRO A 319 3.06 -12.31 5.83
N ILE A 320 2.78 -13.61 5.94
CA ILE A 320 3.71 -14.68 5.56
C ILE A 320 4.02 -14.62 4.06
N LYS A 321 3.02 -14.38 3.20
CA LYS A 321 3.25 -14.30 1.75
C LYS A 321 4.06 -13.05 1.40
N TYR A 322 3.81 -11.95 2.10
CA TYR A 322 4.55 -10.71 1.96
C TYR A 322 6.02 -10.85 2.40
N GLY A 323 6.30 -11.44 3.57
CA GLY A 323 7.68 -11.73 3.99
C GLY A 323 8.38 -12.70 3.03
N ARG A 324 7.67 -13.73 2.53
CA ARG A 324 8.22 -14.68 1.56
C ARG A 324 8.62 -14.03 0.24
N SER A 325 7.93 -13.00 -0.24
CA SER A 325 8.31 -12.36 -1.50
C SER A 325 9.65 -11.62 -1.40
N TYR A 326 10.01 -11.07 -0.22
CA TYR A 326 11.36 -10.60 0.05
C TYR A 326 12.39 -11.74 -0.04
N LEU A 327 12.14 -12.81 0.71
CA LEU A 327 13.07 -13.94 0.79
C LEU A 327 13.28 -14.63 -0.56
N HIS A 328 12.26 -14.72 -1.41
CA HIS A 328 12.41 -15.26 -2.75
C HIS A 328 13.35 -14.42 -3.62
N SER A 329 13.29 -13.09 -3.51
CA SER A 329 14.22 -12.21 -4.21
C SER A 329 15.64 -12.33 -3.68
N GLU A 330 15.83 -12.37 -2.36
CA GLU A 330 17.16 -12.52 -1.74
C GLU A 330 17.82 -13.86 -2.09
N MET A 331 17.04 -14.95 -2.12
CA MET A 331 17.56 -16.30 -2.41
C MET A 331 17.87 -16.54 -3.89
N ASP A 332 17.44 -15.66 -4.79
CA ASP A 332 17.63 -15.79 -6.24
C ASP A 332 18.35 -14.57 -6.83
N GLU A 333 19.49 -14.21 -6.24
CA GLU A 333 20.40 -13.19 -6.77
C GLU A 333 19.76 -11.81 -6.95
N MET A 334 18.88 -11.42 -6.01
CA MET A 334 18.15 -10.14 -6.04
C MET A 334 17.23 -10.00 -7.27
N ASP A 335 16.64 -11.11 -7.71
CA ASP A 335 15.53 -11.12 -8.66
C ASP A 335 14.27 -10.52 -8.02
N LEU A 336 14.05 -9.23 -8.25
CA LEU A 336 12.89 -8.50 -7.71
C LEU A 336 11.58 -8.86 -8.39
N THR A 337 11.59 -9.68 -9.44
CA THR A 337 10.35 -10.09 -10.12
C THR A 337 9.36 -10.73 -9.14
N TYR A 338 9.84 -11.50 -8.16
CA TYR A 338 8.99 -12.10 -7.13
C TYR A 338 8.28 -11.07 -6.25
N PHE A 339 9.02 -10.06 -5.79
CA PHE A 339 8.47 -8.98 -4.99
C PHE A 339 7.52 -8.10 -5.82
N ILE A 340 7.93 -7.77 -7.06
CA ILE A 340 7.13 -6.99 -8.01
C ILE A 340 5.82 -7.68 -8.31
N ASP A 341 5.82 -8.96 -8.70
CA ASP A 341 4.59 -9.70 -9.00
C ASP A 341 3.67 -9.78 -7.78
N TYR A 342 4.22 -10.03 -6.59
CA TYR A 342 3.44 -10.06 -5.38
C TYR A 342 2.77 -8.70 -5.12
N GLN A 343 3.53 -7.60 -5.16
CA GLN A 343 3.00 -6.25 -4.94
C GLN A 343 2.01 -5.85 -6.04
N CYS A 344 2.28 -6.15 -7.31
CA CYS A 344 1.36 -5.92 -8.41
C CYS A 344 0.03 -6.68 -8.21
N SER A 345 0.06 -7.91 -7.68
CA SER A 345 -1.16 -8.65 -7.32
C SER A 345 -1.96 -7.97 -6.20
N ILE A 346 -1.27 -7.39 -5.22
CA ILE A 346 -1.88 -6.65 -4.12
C ILE A 346 -2.49 -5.35 -4.63
N VAL A 347 -1.76 -4.60 -5.45
CA VAL A 347 -2.22 -3.35 -6.07
C VAL A 347 -3.44 -3.58 -6.94
N LEU A 348 -3.45 -4.62 -7.79
CA LEU A 348 -4.62 -4.96 -8.62
C LEU A 348 -5.88 -5.18 -7.78
N ARG A 349 -5.75 -5.94 -6.68
CA ARG A 349 -6.87 -6.20 -5.77
C ARG A 349 -7.30 -4.94 -5.03
N ALA A 350 -6.35 -4.17 -4.51
CA ALA A 350 -6.64 -2.93 -3.79
C ALA A 350 -7.34 -1.88 -4.67
N VAL A 351 -6.91 -1.72 -5.93
CA VAL A 351 -7.57 -0.84 -6.90
C VAL A 351 -8.97 -1.37 -7.23
N SER A 352 -9.15 -2.68 -7.39
CA SER A 352 -10.47 -3.28 -7.62
C SER A 352 -11.43 -3.08 -6.44
N ASP A 353 -10.94 -3.26 -5.21
CA ASP A 353 -11.72 -3.06 -3.97
C ASP A 353 -12.12 -1.58 -3.83
N PHE A 354 -11.19 -0.66 -4.13
CA PHE A 354 -11.45 0.78 -4.19
C PHE A 354 -12.52 1.13 -5.22
N LEU A 355 -12.40 0.65 -6.47
CA LEU A 355 -13.38 0.93 -7.52
C LEU A 355 -14.76 0.37 -7.19
N THR A 356 -14.82 -0.79 -6.53
CA THR A 356 -16.08 -1.40 -6.07
C THR A 356 -16.72 -0.54 -4.98
N THR A 357 -15.94 -0.12 -3.99
CA THR A 357 -16.38 0.75 -2.90
C THR A 357 -16.88 2.08 -3.45
N TYR A 358 -16.12 2.69 -4.36
CA TYR A 358 -16.51 3.91 -5.05
C TYR A 358 -17.85 3.77 -5.78
N LYS A 359 -18.01 2.76 -6.64
CA LYS A 359 -19.26 2.55 -7.39
C LYS A 359 -20.46 2.37 -6.47
N GLN A 360 -20.27 1.67 -5.36
CA GLN A 360 -21.30 1.50 -4.34
C GLN A 360 -21.66 2.85 -3.71
N THR A 361 -20.67 3.64 -3.28
CA THR A 361 -20.87 4.97 -2.71
C THR A 361 -21.58 5.92 -3.68
N VAL A 362 -21.24 5.93 -4.97
CA VAL A 362 -21.95 6.73 -5.99
C VAL A 362 -23.41 6.28 -6.11
N SER A 363 -23.63 4.98 -6.23
CA SER A 363 -24.98 4.42 -6.36
C SER A 363 -25.84 4.79 -5.15
N ASP A 364 -25.27 4.69 -3.95
CA ASP A 364 -25.95 5.02 -2.70
C ASP A 364 -26.24 6.54 -2.62
N ALA A 365 -25.28 7.39 -2.98
CA ALA A 365 -25.48 8.85 -3.06
C ALA A 365 -26.59 9.24 -4.05
N LEU A 366 -26.58 8.69 -5.27
CA LEU A 366 -27.63 8.96 -6.27
C LEU A 366 -29.00 8.43 -5.84
N SER A 367 -29.04 7.28 -5.16
CA SER A 367 -30.28 6.73 -4.61
C SER A 367 -30.84 7.62 -3.50
N PHE A 368 -29.94 8.20 -2.71
CA PHE A 368 -30.29 9.14 -1.67
C PHE A 368 -30.79 10.46 -2.24
N ASP A 369 -30.13 11.03 -3.25
CA ASP A 369 -30.56 12.30 -3.85
C ASP A 369 -31.97 12.18 -4.42
N ARG A 370 -32.27 11.08 -5.13
CA ARG A 370 -33.64 10.79 -5.59
C ARG A 370 -34.63 10.66 -4.44
N TRP A 371 -34.24 9.98 -3.36
CA TRP A 371 -35.11 9.84 -2.18
C TRP A 371 -35.35 11.19 -1.48
N LEU A 372 -34.31 12.03 -1.41
CA LEU A 372 -34.37 13.33 -0.78
C LEU A 372 -35.21 14.29 -1.62
N GLU A 373 -35.01 14.35 -2.94
CA GLU A 373 -35.85 15.13 -3.89
C GLU A 373 -37.33 14.80 -3.80
N GLN A 374 -37.67 13.54 -3.50
CA GLN A 374 -39.05 13.08 -3.28
C GLN A 374 -39.58 13.42 -1.88
N SER A 375 -38.74 13.91 -0.98
CA SER A 375 -39.10 14.28 0.40
C SER A 375 -39.32 15.79 0.54
N THR A 376 -40.19 16.19 1.47
CA THR A 376 -40.39 17.61 1.83
C THR A 376 -39.18 18.25 2.54
N MET A 377 -38.12 17.46 2.78
CA MET A 377 -36.91 17.87 3.49
C MET A 377 -35.86 18.49 2.57
N PHE A 378 -35.87 18.18 1.26
CA PHE A 378 -34.84 18.65 0.31
C PHE A 378 -34.70 20.16 0.26
N GLU A 379 -35.81 20.89 0.23
CA GLU A 379 -35.83 22.36 0.19
C GLU A 379 -35.37 23.01 1.50
N LYS A 380 -35.37 22.26 2.62
CA LYS A 380 -35.05 22.77 3.96
C LYS A 380 -33.59 22.55 4.36
N LEU A 381 -32.83 21.77 3.60
CA LEU A 381 -31.44 21.45 3.91
C LEU A 381 -30.46 22.31 3.10
N THR A 382 -29.49 22.88 3.80
CA THR A 382 -28.32 23.49 3.18
C THR A 382 -27.41 22.42 2.56
N ASP A 383 -26.57 22.78 1.60
CA ASP A 383 -25.67 21.84 0.92
C ASP A 383 -24.75 21.10 1.90
N LYS A 384 -24.24 21.78 2.93
CA LYS A 384 -23.44 21.15 4.00
C LYS A 384 -24.25 20.14 4.80
N GLN A 385 -25.53 20.41 5.06
CA GLN A 385 -26.39 19.46 5.76
C GLN A 385 -26.72 18.25 4.89
N LYS A 386 -26.94 18.44 3.58
CA LYS A 386 -27.11 17.34 2.62
C LYS A 386 -25.88 16.43 2.61
N ALA A 387 -24.67 17.01 2.56
CA ALA A 387 -23.41 16.26 2.62
C ALA A 387 -23.27 15.45 3.92
N ILE A 388 -23.52 16.05 5.09
CA ILE A 388 -23.47 15.34 6.38
C ILE A 388 -24.47 14.17 6.40
N PHE A 389 -25.69 14.41 5.89
CA PHE A 389 -26.75 13.40 5.87
C PHE A 389 -26.41 12.22 4.95
N GLN A 390 -25.83 12.49 3.77
CA GLN A 390 -25.36 11.46 2.85
C GLN A 390 -24.28 10.58 3.48
N VAL A 391 -23.27 11.19 4.10
CA VAL A 391 -22.19 10.45 4.79
C VAL A 391 -22.74 9.57 5.91
N ALA A 392 -23.72 10.09 6.67
CA ALA A 392 -24.36 9.34 7.74
C ALA A 392 -25.16 8.14 7.24
N LEU A 393 -25.85 8.28 6.11
CA LEU A 393 -26.65 7.21 5.52
C LEU A 393 -25.82 6.11 4.87
N ASN A 394 -24.68 6.46 4.27
CA ASN A 394 -23.74 5.49 3.71
C ASN A 394 -23.09 4.62 4.80
N GLY A 395 -23.28 4.97 6.08
CA GLY A 395 -22.79 4.19 7.22
C GLY A 395 -21.27 4.24 7.39
N ILE A 396 -20.60 5.12 6.64
CA ILE A 396 -19.16 5.41 6.71
C ILE A 396 -18.85 6.04 8.07
N ASP A 397 -19.64 7.04 8.46
CA ASP A 397 -19.65 7.60 9.80
C ASP A 397 -21.01 7.42 10.46
N LYS A 398 -21.00 6.86 11.68
CA LYS A 398 -22.20 6.73 12.52
C LYS A 398 -22.35 7.87 13.51
N GLU A 399 -21.26 8.57 13.75
CA GLU A 399 -21.14 9.61 14.77
C GLU A 399 -20.39 10.81 14.21
N PHE A 400 -20.98 11.98 14.40
CA PHE A 400 -20.50 13.23 13.84
C PHE A 400 -20.18 14.19 14.99
N THR A 401 -19.02 14.83 14.94
CA THR A 401 -18.66 15.92 15.84
C THR A 401 -18.44 17.19 15.04
N ALA A 402 -18.57 18.36 15.69
CA ALA A 402 -18.30 19.64 15.02
C ALA A 402 -16.84 19.74 14.54
N VAL A 403 -15.89 19.07 15.21
CA VAL A 403 -14.48 19.02 14.80
C VAL A 403 -14.32 18.17 13.53
N ASN A 404 -14.88 16.96 13.53
CA ASN A 404 -14.84 16.07 12.37
C ASN A 404 -15.45 16.73 11.12
N VAL A 405 -16.64 17.30 11.25
CA VAL A 405 -17.31 17.98 10.12
C VAL A 405 -16.54 19.21 9.64
N LYS A 406 -15.93 19.97 10.57
CA LYS A 406 -15.09 21.13 10.24
C LYS A 406 -13.90 20.73 9.38
N GLU A 407 -13.19 19.68 9.78
CA GLU A 407 -11.99 19.19 9.07
C GLU A 407 -12.36 18.58 7.71
N ASN A 408 -13.44 17.81 7.65
CA ASN A 408 -13.82 17.09 6.43
C ASN A 408 -14.54 17.94 5.37
N LEU A 409 -15.34 18.93 5.79
CA LEU A 409 -16.02 19.87 4.86
C LEU A 409 -15.29 21.21 4.73
N GLU A 410 -14.04 21.30 5.20
CA GLU A 410 -13.18 22.49 5.11
C GLU A 410 -13.89 23.80 5.52
N CYS A 411 -14.61 23.79 6.64
CA CYS A 411 -15.43 24.93 7.08
C CYS A 411 -15.04 25.43 8.48
N SER A 412 -15.66 26.52 8.94
CA SER A 412 -15.42 27.01 10.31
C SER A 412 -16.11 26.10 11.35
N TYR A 413 -15.56 26.01 12.57
CA TYR A 413 -16.17 25.23 13.65
C TYR A 413 -17.62 25.64 13.92
N ASN A 414 -17.91 26.95 13.87
CA ASN A 414 -19.25 27.47 14.07
C ASN A 414 -20.20 27.04 12.94
N THR A 415 -19.72 27.00 11.69
CA THR A 415 -20.48 26.51 10.54
C THR A 415 -20.80 25.02 10.67
N ALA A 416 -19.81 24.20 11.02
CA ALA A 416 -19.99 22.76 11.26
C ALA A 416 -20.98 22.48 12.39
N SER A 417 -20.82 23.19 13.51
CA SER A 417 -21.73 23.11 14.66
C SER A 417 -23.14 23.54 14.30
N ALA A 418 -23.33 24.63 13.56
CA ALA A 418 -24.64 25.09 13.12
C ALA A 418 -25.33 24.07 12.19
N ALA A 419 -24.59 23.46 11.26
CA ALA A 419 -25.12 22.45 10.35
C ALA A 419 -25.65 21.22 11.13
N LEU A 420 -24.85 20.69 12.07
CA LEU A 420 -25.21 19.55 12.92
C LEU A 420 -26.40 19.86 13.84
N ASN A 421 -26.40 21.04 14.49
CA ASN A 421 -27.52 21.45 15.34
C ASN A 421 -28.80 21.68 14.52
N GLY A 422 -28.69 22.18 13.28
CA GLY A 422 -29.83 22.30 12.37
C GLY A 422 -30.41 20.94 11.99
N LEU A 423 -29.57 19.94 11.70
CA LEU A 423 -30.00 18.57 11.44
C LEU A 423 -30.67 17.92 12.66
N ALA A 424 -30.16 18.19 13.86
CA ALA A 424 -30.79 17.74 15.09
C ALA A 424 -32.13 18.44 15.36
N ALA A 425 -32.24 19.73 15.09
CA ALA A 425 -33.48 20.50 15.23
C ALA A 425 -34.57 20.04 14.26
N GLN A 426 -34.18 19.56 13.07
CA GLN A 426 -35.09 18.93 12.11
C GLN A 426 -35.45 17.47 12.47
N GLY A 427 -34.92 16.94 13.58
CA GLY A 427 -35.23 15.61 14.09
C GLY A 427 -34.51 14.45 13.39
N ALA A 428 -33.62 14.73 12.44
CA ALA A 428 -32.90 13.70 11.70
C ALA A 428 -31.72 13.09 12.47
N PHE A 429 -31.08 13.89 13.32
CA PHE A 429 -29.96 13.46 14.14
C PHE A 429 -30.34 13.53 15.62
N GLU A 430 -29.88 12.54 16.38
CA GLU A 430 -29.85 12.59 17.83
C GLU A 430 -28.58 13.28 18.30
N LYS A 431 -28.71 14.14 19.30
CA LYS A 431 -27.60 14.88 19.90
C LYS A 431 -27.35 14.35 21.31
N ASN A 432 -26.23 13.66 21.48
CA ASN A 432 -25.81 13.05 22.73
C ASN A 432 -24.54 13.70 23.26
N LYS A 433 -24.42 13.84 24.59
CA LYS A 433 -23.20 14.37 25.22
C LYS A 433 -22.29 13.21 25.63
N VAL A 434 -21.12 13.12 25.03
CA VAL A 434 -20.11 12.09 25.34
C VAL A 434 -18.88 12.80 25.92
N GLY A 435 -18.70 12.69 27.24
CA GLY A 435 -17.66 13.41 27.95
C GLY A 435 -17.85 14.93 27.87
N ARG A 436 -16.90 15.63 27.21
CA ARG A 436 -16.94 17.09 27.01
C ARG A 436 -17.49 17.51 25.64
N GLU A 437 -17.76 16.56 24.75
CA GLU A 437 -18.14 16.83 23.37
C GLU A 437 -19.60 16.46 23.08
N TRP A 438 -20.18 17.13 22.09
CA TRP A 438 -21.47 16.80 21.52
C TRP A 438 -21.27 15.89 20.31
N VAL A 439 -21.88 14.71 20.38
CA VAL A 439 -21.87 13.70 19.32
C VAL A 439 -23.25 13.62 18.71
N PHE A 440 -23.31 13.66 17.38
CA PHE A 440 -24.54 13.61 16.62
C PHE A 440 -24.61 12.26 15.90
N THR A 441 -25.73 11.54 16.03
CA THR A 441 -25.95 10.23 15.40
C THR A 441 -27.20 10.28 14.55
N LEU A 442 -27.16 9.74 13.33
CA LEU A 442 -28.33 9.67 12.47
C LEU A 442 -29.38 8.75 13.10
N ARG A 443 -30.65 9.18 13.12
CA ARG A 443 -31.77 8.32 13.53
C ARG A 443 -31.96 7.17 12.55
N ASP A 444 -32.59 6.10 13.01
CA ASP A 444 -32.80 4.92 12.16
C ASP A 444 -33.62 5.28 10.90
N ARG A 445 -33.38 4.53 9.82
CA ARG A 445 -34.01 4.78 8.52
C ARG A 445 -35.53 4.64 8.53
N LEU A 446 -36.12 3.87 9.46
CA LEU A 446 -37.57 3.71 9.56
C LEU A 446 -38.19 4.98 10.18
N THR A 447 -37.58 5.50 11.23
CA THR A 447 -37.95 6.76 11.87
C THR A 447 -37.82 7.93 10.90
N LEU A 448 -36.74 7.99 10.12
CA LEU A 448 -36.57 9.01 9.08
C LEU A 448 -37.65 8.89 7.98
N ARG A 449 -37.96 7.67 7.52
CA ARG A 449 -39.02 7.47 6.52
C ARG A 449 -40.39 7.90 7.03
N GLN A 450 -40.74 7.54 8.26
CA GLN A 450 -42.02 7.95 8.86
C GLN A 450 -42.12 9.47 9.03
N MET A 451 -41.02 10.14 9.39
CA MET A 451 -41.02 11.60 9.59
C MET A 451 -41.05 12.42 8.29
N PHE A 452 -40.52 11.88 7.18
CA PHE A 452 -40.30 12.67 5.95
C PHE A 452 -41.07 12.17 4.71
N HIS A 453 -41.86 11.09 4.82
CA HIS A 453 -42.79 10.61 3.78
C HIS A 453 -44.28 10.83 4.11
N GLU A 454 -44.64 11.51 5.20
CA GLU A 454 -46.03 11.93 5.43
C GLU A 454 -46.37 13.18 4.60
N GLN A 455 -46.69 12.97 3.32
CA GLN A 455 -47.97 13.36 2.72
C GLN A 455 -48.24 12.58 1.43
#